data_AF-A0A2M7QLK2-F1
#
_entry.id   AF-A0A2M7QLK2-F1
#
_cell.length_a   1.000
_cell.length_b   1.000
_cell.length_c   1.000
_cell.angle_alpha   90.00
_cell.angle_beta   90.00
_cell.angle_gamma   90.00
#
_symmetry.space_group_name_H-M   'P 1'
#
loop_
_entity.id
_entity.type
_entity.pdbx_description
1 polymer ?
#
loop_
_entity_poly.entity_id
_entity_poly.type
_entity_poly.pdbx_seq_one_letter_code
_entity_poly.pdbx_strand_id
1 'polypeptide(L)'
;QDPTLLHQVDVFQGLQPDGYVLINSTRSFAELGLDDISARFRHERLLTVPATEIALRHLGRPMPNAVLLGGFAALSGLVTLEAVAKAIRVKFKGKVAEANVAAATEAHDKVAAKIASAPQTAGA
;
A
#
# COMPACT_ATOMS: atom_id res chain seq x y z
N GLN A 1 -6.11 -0.26 -9.02
CA GLN A 1 -6.05 -1.69 -8.66
C GLN A 1 -7.45 -2.26 -8.81
N ASP A 2 -7.57 -3.42 -9.46
CA ASP A 2 -8.86 -4.10 -9.65
C ASP A 2 -8.97 -5.24 -8.61
N PRO A 3 -9.94 -5.19 -7.67
CA PRO A 3 -10.11 -6.21 -6.64
C PRO A 3 -10.58 -7.56 -7.18
N THR A 4 -11.12 -7.62 -8.41
CA THR A 4 -11.61 -8.88 -9.01
C THR A 4 -10.47 -9.83 -9.36
N LEU A 5 -9.30 -9.29 -9.72
CA LEU A 5 -8.13 -10.07 -10.13
C LEU A 5 -7.64 -11.03 -9.04
N LEU A 6 -7.77 -10.64 -7.77
CA LEU A 6 -7.28 -11.41 -6.64
C LEU A 6 -7.88 -12.82 -6.56
N HIS A 7 -9.09 -13.03 -7.08
CA HIS A 7 -9.80 -14.32 -7.05
C HIS A 7 -9.92 -14.97 -8.43
N GLN A 8 -9.52 -14.27 -9.51
CA GLN A 8 -9.64 -14.77 -10.88
C GLN A 8 -8.34 -15.36 -11.40
N VAL A 9 -7.20 -14.85 -10.94
CA VAL A 9 -5.87 -15.28 -11.39
C VAL A 9 -4.90 -15.34 -10.20
N ASP A 10 -3.88 -16.19 -10.27
CA ASP A 10 -2.81 -16.20 -9.27
C ASP A 10 -1.90 -14.97 -9.46
N VAL A 11 -2.29 -13.85 -8.86
CA VAL A 11 -1.52 -12.59 -8.88
C VAL A 11 -0.21 -12.66 -8.09
N PHE A 12 0.03 -13.74 -7.34
CA PHE A 12 1.23 -13.95 -6.54
C PHE A 12 2.24 -14.87 -7.25
N GLN A 13 1.89 -15.44 -8.39
CA GLN A 13 2.77 -16.32 -9.15
C GLN A 13 4.09 -15.60 -9.49
N GLY A 14 5.21 -16.22 -9.12
CA GLY A 14 6.56 -15.67 -9.37
C GLY A 14 7.06 -14.68 -8.31
N LEU A 15 6.25 -14.36 -7.29
CA LEU A 15 6.71 -13.58 -6.14
C LEU A 15 7.70 -14.42 -5.31
N GLN A 16 8.86 -13.84 -5.00
CA GLN A 16 9.87 -14.47 -4.15
C GLN A 16 9.41 -14.45 -2.68
N PRO A 17 9.88 -15.36 -1.81
CA PRO A 17 9.48 -15.41 -0.38
C PRO A 17 9.71 -14.10 0.38
N ASP A 18 10.66 -13.29 -0.07
CA ASP A 18 10.98 -11.97 0.47
C ASP A 18 10.27 -10.82 -0.28
N GLY A 19 9.37 -11.13 -1.21
CA GLY A 19 8.61 -10.15 -1.96
C GLY A 19 7.69 -9.29 -1.07
N TYR A 20 7.33 -8.12 -1.59
CA TYR A 20 6.41 -7.20 -0.93
C TYR A 20 5.03 -7.28 -1.55
N VAL A 21 4.00 -7.26 -0.72
CA VAL A 21 2.60 -7.22 -1.16
C VAL A 21 1.89 -6.07 -0.46
N LEU A 22 1.32 -5.18 -1.27
CA LEU A 22 0.44 -4.11 -0.80
C LEU A 22 -0.91 -4.21 -1.51
N ILE A 23 -1.98 -4.47 -0.76
CA ILE A 23 -3.33 -4.61 -1.32
C ILE A 23 -4.18 -3.39 -0.94
N ASN A 24 -4.80 -2.76 -1.94
CA ASN A 24 -5.84 -1.77 -1.71
C ASN A 24 -7.10 -2.44 -1.13
N SER A 25 -7.23 -2.44 0.19
CA SER A 25 -8.35 -3.06 0.89
C SER A 25 -8.44 -2.52 2.32
N THR A 26 -9.67 -2.43 2.83
CA THR A 26 -9.96 -2.26 4.26
C THR A 26 -9.87 -3.57 5.02
N ARG A 27 -10.14 -4.69 4.34
CA ARG A 27 -10.06 -6.05 4.86
C ARG A 27 -8.61 -6.48 5.07
N SER A 28 -8.38 -7.30 6.08
CA SER A 28 -7.14 -8.04 6.34
C SER A 28 -6.89 -9.14 5.30
N PHE A 29 -5.70 -9.75 5.29
CA PHE A 29 -5.39 -10.89 4.41
C PHE A 29 -6.30 -12.09 4.69
N ALA A 30 -6.59 -12.38 5.97
CA ALA A 30 -7.51 -13.46 6.35
C ALA A 30 -8.94 -13.21 5.83
N GLU A 31 -9.45 -11.99 5.98
CA GLU A 31 -10.77 -11.61 5.43
C GLU A 31 -10.81 -11.57 3.89
N LEU A 32 -9.65 -11.62 3.24
CA LEU A 32 -9.50 -11.75 1.79
C LEU A 32 -9.30 -13.22 1.36
N GLY A 33 -9.25 -14.18 2.29
CA GLY A 33 -8.98 -15.58 2.00
C GLY A 33 -7.54 -15.83 1.54
N LEU A 34 -6.58 -15.03 2.02
CA LEU A 34 -5.16 -15.07 1.63
C LEU A 34 -4.26 -15.61 2.75
N ASP A 35 -4.79 -16.48 3.61
CA ASP A 35 -4.05 -17.07 4.72
C ASP A 35 -2.83 -17.88 4.23
N ASP A 36 -2.97 -18.61 3.12
CA ASP A 36 -1.88 -19.38 2.50
C ASP A 36 -0.71 -18.50 2.03
N ILE A 37 -1.01 -17.27 1.59
CA ILE A 37 0.02 -16.28 1.24
C ILE A 37 0.75 -15.84 2.51
N SER A 38 0.01 -15.59 3.60
CA SER A 38 0.61 -15.19 4.88
C SER A 38 1.53 -16.27 5.47
N ALA A 39 1.35 -17.54 5.11
CA ALA A 39 2.23 -18.63 5.51
C ALA A 39 3.48 -18.78 4.61
N ARG A 40 3.44 -18.31 3.36
CA ARG A 40 4.50 -18.49 2.36
C ARG A 40 5.49 -17.33 2.28
N PHE A 41 5.09 -16.14 2.74
CA PHE A 41 5.87 -14.92 2.64
C PHE A 41 6.07 -14.27 4.01
N ARG A 42 7.04 -13.35 4.08
CA ARG A 42 7.31 -12.56 5.29
C ARG A 42 6.13 -11.67 5.66
N HIS A 43 5.48 -11.95 6.80
CA HIS A 43 4.26 -11.28 7.24
C HIS A 43 4.41 -9.75 7.31
N GLU A 44 5.56 -9.26 7.76
CA GLU A 44 5.89 -7.83 7.83
C GLU A 44 5.97 -7.14 6.46
N ARG A 45 6.03 -7.90 5.37
CA ARG A 45 6.03 -7.41 3.97
C ARG A 45 4.67 -7.53 3.29
N LEU A 46 3.66 -8.07 3.99
CA LEU A 46 2.30 -8.27 3.49
C LEU A 46 1.35 -7.32 4.20
N LEU A 47 0.93 -6.23 3.53
CA LEU A 47 0.06 -5.23 4.14
C LEU A 47 -1.13 -4.88 3.26
N THR A 48 -2.19 -4.44 3.93
CA THR A 48 -3.35 -3.82 3.29
C THR A 48 -3.41 -2.34 3.64
N VAL A 49 -3.88 -1.54 2.69
CA VAL A 49 -4.10 -0.10 2.88
C VAL A 49 -5.43 0.29 2.22
N PRO A 50 -6.30 1.08 2.88
CA PRO A 50 -7.59 1.49 2.32
C PRO A 50 -7.42 2.65 1.33
N ALA A 51 -6.64 2.43 0.27
CA ALA A 51 -6.21 3.49 -0.64
C ALA A 51 -7.37 4.18 -1.38
N THR A 52 -8.43 3.43 -1.73
CA THR A 52 -9.63 4.02 -2.34
C THR A 52 -10.35 4.98 -1.38
N GLU A 53 -10.47 4.63 -0.10
CA GLU A 53 -11.16 5.49 0.88
C GLU A 53 -10.36 6.73 1.21
N ILE A 54 -9.03 6.59 1.35
CA ILE A 54 -8.13 7.73 1.51
C ILE A 54 -8.26 8.67 0.30
N ALA A 55 -8.25 8.12 -0.92
CA ALA A 55 -8.44 8.92 -2.12
C ALA A 55 -9.79 9.65 -2.13
N LEU A 56 -10.87 9.01 -1.71
CA LEU A 56 -12.18 9.65 -1.61
C LEU A 56 -12.17 10.84 -0.63
N ARG A 57 -11.54 10.71 0.55
CA ARG A 57 -11.46 11.79 1.55
C ARG A 57 -10.67 13.00 1.06
N HIS A 58 -9.52 12.77 0.42
CA HIS A 58 -8.61 13.86 0.00
C HIS A 58 -8.94 14.44 -1.37
N LEU A 59 -9.38 13.59 -2.29
CA LEU A 59 -9.54 13.93 -3.72
C LEU A 59 -11.00 14.05 -4.15
N GLY A 60 -11.95 13.60 -3.32
CA GLY A 60 -13.37 13.52 -3.68
C GLY A 60 -13.70 12.45 -4.73
N ARG A 61 -12.75 11.57 -5.07
CA ARG A 61 -12.91 10.53 -6.10
C ARG A 61 -12.05 9.30 -5.82
N PRO A 62 -12.47 8.09 -6.26
CA PRO A 62 -11.80 6.84 -5.95
C PRO A 62 -10.56 6.60 -6.85
N MET A 63 -9.53 7.44 -6.70
CA MET A 63 -8.28 7.39 -7.49
C MET A 63 -7.09 6.98 -6.60
N PRO A 64 -6.89 5.66 -6.34
CA PRO A 64 -5.97 5.19 -5.31
C PRO A 64 -4.48 5.26 -5.70
N ASN A 65 -4.14 5.65 -6.94
CA ASN A 65 -2.78 5.47 -7.47
C ASN A 65 -1.69 6.22 -6.68
N ALA A 66 -1.90 7.51 -6.37
CA ALA A 66 -0.95 8.28 -5.57
C ALA A 66 -0.88 7.76 -4.13
N VAL A 67 -2.02 7.30 -3.61
CA VAL A 67 -2.14 6.75 -2.26
C VAL A 67 -1.36 5.44 -2.12
N LEU A 68 -1.50 4.54 -3.09
CA LEU A 68 -0.74 3.29 -3.16
C LEU A 68 0.76 3.53 -3.30
N LEU A 69 1.17 4.59 -4.01
CA LEU A 69 2.58 4.95 -4.11
C LEU A 69 3.16 5.39 -2.75
N GLY A 70 2.39 6.14 -1.96
CA GLY A 70 2.75 6.50 -0.59
C GLY A 70 2.88 5.27 0.32
N GLY A 71 1.90 4.35 0.27
CA GLY A 71 1.97 3.09 1.00
C GLY A 71 3.14 2.20 0.58
N PHE A 72 3.44 2.13 -0.72
CA PHE A 72 4.58 1.38 -1.26
C PHE A 72 5.92 1.96 -0.80
N ALA A 73 6.04 3.29 -0.74
CA ALA A 73 7.24 3.94 -0.23
C ALA A 73 7.55 3.54 1.22
N ALA A 74 6.54 3.58 2.10
CA ALA A 74 6.66 3.15 3.49
C ALA A 74 7.00 1.65 3.61
N LEU A 75 6.33 0.80 2.84
CA LEU A 75 6.50 -0.65 2.90
C LEU A 75 7.86 -1.12 2.40
N SER A 76 8.29 -0.59 1.26
CA SER A 76 9.50 -1.08 0.59
C SER A 76 10.78 -0.41 1.08
N GLY A 77 10.70 0.86 1.53
CA GLY A 77 11.87 1.68 1.81
C GLY A 77 12.74 1.99 0.58
N LEU A 78 12.34 1.56 -0.62
CA LEU A 78 13.11 1.72 -1.86
C LEU A 78 13.03 3.14 -2.43
N VAL A 79 11.97 3.87 -2.07
CA VAL A 79 11.74 5.26 -2.47
C VAL A 79 11.27 6.05 -1.26
N THR A 80 11.71 7.30 -1.14
CA THR A 80 11.30 8.14 -0.01
C THR A 80 9.96 8.83 -0.30
N LEU A 81 9.25 9.20 0.77
CA LEU A 81 8.01 9.97 0.67
C LEU A 81 8.23 11.32 -0.05
N GLU A 82 9.39 11.96 0.16
CA GLU A 82 9.74 13.22 -0.49
C GLU A 82 9.90 13.04 -2.01
N ALA A 83 10.52 11.94 -2.45
CA ALA A 83 10.66 11.62 -3.87
C ALA A 83 9.28 11.39 -4.52
N VAL A 84 8.39 10.67 -3.82
CA VAL A 84 6.99 10.47 -4.24
C VAL A 84 6.25 11.81 -4.33
N ALA A 85 6.34 12.66 -3.30
CA ALA A 85 5.69 13.96 -3.27
C ALA A 85 6.20 14.88 -4.39
N LYS A 86 7.51 14.85 -4.67
CA LYS A 86 8.12 15.58 -5.78
C LYS A 86 7.57 15.09 -7.13
N ALA A 87 7.51 13.78 -7.36
CA ALA A 87 6.96 13.22 -8.60
C ALA A 87 5.48 13.60 -8.81
N ILE A 88 4.67 13.59 -7.74
CA ILE A 88 3.28 14.03 -7.76
C ILE A 88 3.18 15.51 -8.18
N ARG A 89 4.00 16.40 -7.62
CA ARG A 89 4.02 17.84 -7.96
C ARG A 89 4.58 18.14 -9.36
N VAL A 90 5.39 17.26 -9.91
CA VAL A 90 5.78 17.32 -11.33
C VAL A 90 4.56 17.03 -12.21
N LYS A 91 3.84 15.93 -11.92
CA LYS A 91 2.70 15.45 -12.71
C LYS A 91 1.42 16.28 -12.60
N PHE A 92 1.08 16.74 -11.40
CA PHE A 92 -0.14 17.51 -11.11
C PHE A 92 0.22 18.93 -10.68
N LYS A 93 -0.77 19.84 -10.65
CA LYS A 93 -0.56 21.26 -10.28
C LYS A 93 -1.57 21.74 -9.24
N GLY A 94 -1.17 22.78 -8.50
CA GLY A 94 -2.03 23.48 -7.53
C GLY A 94 -2.66 22.55 -6.50
N LYS A 95 -3.93 22.82 -6.16
CA LYS A 95 -4.67 22.07 -5.13
C LYS A 95 -4.73 20.56 -5.40
N VAL A 96 -4.77 20.15 -6.68
CA VAL A 96 -4.78 18.72 -7.05
C VAL A 96 -3.47 18.05 -6.67
N ALA A 97 -2.33 18.72 -6.87
CA ALA A 97 -1.03 18.17 -6.46
C ALA A 97 -0.97 17.98 -4.95
N GLU A 98 -1.30 19.02 -4.18
CA GLU A 98 -1.23 18.97 -2.72
C GLU A 98 -2.21 17.96 -2.11
N ALA A 99 -3.41 17.82 -2.68
CA ALA A 99 -4.36 16.79 -2.24
C ALA A 99 -3.84 15.36 -2.52
N ASN A 100 -3.16 15.13 -3.65
CA ASN A 100 -2.53 13.84 -3.93
C ASN A 100 -1.33 13.57 -3.00
N VAL A 101 -0.54 14.61 -2.68
CA VAL A 101 0.56 14.49 -1.71
C VAL A 101 0.01 14.13 -0.33
N ALA A 102 -1.01 14.84 0.15
CA ALA A 102 -1.64 14.56 1.44
C ALA A 102 -2.20 13.13 1.51
N ALA A 103 -2.86 12.67 0.43
CA ALA A 103 -3.38 11.31 0.35
C ALA A 103 -2.26 10.25 0.34
N ALA A 104 -1.13 10.51 -0.34
CA ALA A 104 0.04 9.63 -0.33
C ALA A 104 0.69 9.60 1.06
N THR A 105 0.84 10.75 1.71
CA THR A 105 1.37 10.86 3.07
C THR A 105 0.51 10.09 4.07
N GLU A 106 -0.82 10.21 4.03
CA GLU A 106 -1.67 9.44 4.95
C GLU A 106 -1.48 7.92 4.79
N ALA A 107 -1.37 7.42 3.55
CA ALA A 107 -1.10 6.00 3.33
C ALA A 107 0.29 5.58 3.78
N HIS A 108 1.30 6.41 3.54
CA HIS A 108 2.66 6.19 4.04
C HIS A 108 2.65 6.04 5.57
N ASP A 109 2.05 6.98 6.28
CA ASP A 109 2.03 7.00 7.74
C ASP A 109 1.25 5.81 8.31
N LYS A 110 0.11 5.45 7.70
CA LYS A 110 -0.66 4.25 8.08
C LYS A 110 0.16 2.98 7.91
N VAL A 111 0.89 2.86 6.81
CA VAL A 111 1.74 1.68 6.54
C VAL A 111 2.93 1.65 7.49
N ALA A 112 3.61 2.77 7.71
CA ALA A 112 4.72 2.87 8.65
C ALA A 112 4.29 2.51 10.08
N ALA A 113 3.11 2.98 10.51
CA ALA A 113 2.53 2.61 11.81
C ALA A 113 2.24 1.10 11.89
N LYS A 114 1.68 0.49 10.83
CA LYS A 114 1.44 -0.96 10.79
C LYS A 114 2.73 -1.75 10.95
N ILE A 115 3.80 -1.35 10.25
CA ILE A 115 5.13 -1.99 10.34
C ILE A 115 5.69 -1.86 11.76
N ALA A 116 5.60 -0.67 12.37
CA ALA A 116 6.08 -0.45 13.73
C ALA A 116 5.27 -1.22 14.81
N SER A 117 3.99 -1.49 14.54
CA SER A 117 3.10 -2.23 15.44
C SER A 117 3.13 -3.75 15.26
N ALA A 118 3.77 -4.24 14.19
CA ALA A 118 3.90 -5.67 13.96
C ALA A 118 4.80 -6.27 15.07
N PRO A 119 4.40 -7.40 15.70
CA PRO A 119 5.27 -8.09 16.63
C PRO A 119 6.61 -8.38 15.93
N GLN A 120 7.71 -7.90 16.50
CA GLN A 120 9.04 -8.34 16.07
C GLN A 120 9.13 -9.85 16.32
N THR A 121 8.83 -10.65 15.29
CA THR A 121 9.21 -12.06 15.32
C THR A 121 10.71 -12.08 15.24
N ALA A 122 11.34 -12.30 16.41
CA ALA A 122 12.76 -12.48 16.53
C ALA A 122 13.20 -13.52 15.50
N GLY A 123 14.10 -13.12 14.59
CA GLY A 123 14.75 -14.06 13.68
C GLY A 123 15.44 -15.14 14.51
N ALA A 124 15.07 -16.40 14.22
CA ALA A 124 15.85 -17.58 14.57
C ALA A 124 16.73 -17.95 13.37
#